data_AF-A0A6N9VBW3-F1
#
_entry.id   AF-A0A6N9VBW3-F1
#
_cell.length_a   1.000
_cell.length_b   1.000
_cell.length_c   1.000
_cell.angle_alpha   90.00
_cell.angle_beta   90.00
_cell.angle_gamma   90.00
#
_symmetry.space_group_name_H-M   'P 1'
#
loop_
_entity.id
_entity.type
_entity.pdbx_description
1 polymer ?
#
loop_
_entity_poly.entity_id
_entity_poly.type
_entity_poly.pdbx_seq_one_letter_code
_entity_poly.pdbx_strand_id
1 'polypeptide(L)'
;MIDYLSDAQHIHDVIQERLQQTTADRRAQGKTGGGQPGKQHSSLNRAVVVAAVGALEAFNEDLALTAQPLDPQATPPASWYQIDGKNGMVQTPSPYNLRKLYWTFFRYDPTSDWDWAVEVAPSELGQGSTWRVGATTYQGPDASSFLDAMVKVRHGFAHQDKAQKPPAYAGIVTLTPTGRIAIHSHHATNALSVLLQFAVLTTSGLADRLSITGQFRWSTKMAAANWERLLKNTPAGALTAKSWKNAPQL
;
A
#
# COMPACT_ATOMS: atom_id res chain seq x y z
N MET A 1 1.57 -11.81 -5.66
CA MET A 1 1.56 -10.31 -5.61
C MET A 1 1.37 -9.60 -6.96
N ILE A 2 2.18 -9.87 -7.99
CA ILE A 2 2.11 -9.11 -9.27
C ILE A 2 0.71 -9.18 -9.91
N ASP A 3 0.10 -10.37 -9.90
CA ASP A 3 -1.23 -10.56 -10.49
C ASP A 3 -2.34 -9.88 -9.63
N TYR A 4 -2.23 -9.93 -8.30
CA TYR A 4 -3.15 -9.22 -7.38
C TYR A 4 -3.03 -7.70 -7.41
N LEU A 5 -1.81 -7.18 -7.61
CA LEU A 5 -1.58 -5.76 -7.86
C LEU A 5 -2.08 -5.35 -9.24
N SER A 6 -2.09 -6.25 -10.22
CA SER A 6 -2.60 -5.95 -11.56
C SER A 6 -4.05 -5.50 -11.51
N ASP A 7 -4.91 -6.15 -10.71
CA ASP A 7 -6.32 -5.75 -10.58
C ASP A 7 -6.45 -4.39 -9.88
N ALA A 8 -5.73 -4.17 -8.78
CA ALA A 8 -5.76 -2.89 -8.08
C ALA A 8 -5.18 -1.74 -8.94
N GLN A 9 -4.18 -2.05 -9.75
CA GLN A 9 -3.55 -1.14 -10.72
C GLN A 9 -4.48 -0.86 -11.91
N HIS A 10 -5.18 -1.86 -12.45
CA HIS A 10 -6.19 -1.66 -13.49
C HIS A 10 -7.31 -0.75 -13.01
N ILE A 11 -7.81 -0.95 -11.79
CA ILE A 11 -8.80 -0.05 -11.19
C ILE A 11 -8.19 1.35 -11.04
N HIS A 12 -6.93 1.46 -10.62
CA HIS A 12 -6.24 2.74 -10.50
C HIS A 12 -6.06 3.47 -11.84
N ASP A 13 -5.72 2.76 -12.91
CA ASP A 13 -5.51 3.36 -14.22
C ASP A 13 -6.83 3.85 -14.82
N VAL A 14 -7.92 3.10 -14.64
CA VAL A 14 -9.28 3.58 -14.97
C VAL A 14 -9.63 4.86 -14.19
N ILE A 15 -9.22 4.95 -12.93
CA ILE A 15 -9.42 6.17 -12.12
C ILE A 15 -8.61 7.34 -12.69
N GLN A 16 -7.32 7.14 -13.00
CA GLN A 16 -6.46 8.19 -13.55
C GLN A 16 -6.95 8.66 -14.92
N GLU A 17 -7.35 7.74 -15.78
CA GLU A 17 -7.93 8.05 -17.09
C GLU A 17 -9.21 8.89 -16.94
N ARG A 18 -10.13 8.47 -16.08
CA ARG A 18 -11.36 9.23 -15.81
C ARG A 18 -11.09 10.59 -15.18
N LEU A 19 -10.07 10.70 -14.33
CA LEU A 19 -9.65 11.97 -13.75
C LEU A 19 -9.11 12.91 -14.84
N GLN A 20 -8.30 12.40 -15.76
CA GLN A 20 -7.78 13.16 -16.90
C GLN A 20 -8.91 13.62 -17.83
N GLN A 21 -9.84 12.72 -18.19
CA GLN A 21 -11.03 13.06 -18.98
C GLN A 21 -11.86 14.15 -18.30
N THR A 22 -12.19 13.99 -17.01
CA THR A 22 -12.95 15.00 -16.26
C THR A 22 -12.23 16.35 -16.20
N THR A 23 -10.90 16.32 -16.07
CA THR A 23 -10.07 17.54 -16.06
C THR A 23 -10.08 18.23 -17.43
N ALA A 24 -9.98 17.45 -18.51
CA ALA A 24 -10.04 17.94 -19.88
C ALA A 24 -11.41 18.54 -20.20
N ASP A 25 -12.51 17.86 -19.86
CA ASP A 25 -13.89 18.33 -20.08
C ASP A 25 -14.15 19.65 -19.35
N ARG A 26 -13.65 19.81 -18.12
CA ARG A 26 -13.76 21.07 -17.37
C ARG A 26 -13.00 22.21 -18.04
N ARG A 27 -11.78 21.94 -18.51
CA ARG A 27 -10.99 22.93 -19.25
C ARG A 27 -11.69 23.33 -20.55
N ALA A 28 -12.27 22.37 -21.27
CA ALA A 28 -13.06 22.63 -22.48
C ALA A 28 -14.31 23.49 -22.22
N GLN A 29 -14.88 23.41 -21.01
CA GLN A 29 -15.98 24.27 -20.55
C GLN A 29 -15.53 25.63 -19.99
N GLY A 30 -14.26 26.01 -20.13
CA GLY A 30 -13.72 27.26 -19.59
C GLY A 30 -13.61 27.31 -18.07
N LYS A 31 -13.77 26.17 -17.39
CA LYS A 31 -13.60 26.05 -15.93
C LYS A 31 -12.14 25.72 -15.62
N THR A 32 -11.73 25.96 -14.37
CA THR A 32 -10.45 25.44 -13.90
C THR A 32 -10.46 23.91 -14.00
N GLY A 33 -9.31 23.30 -14.33
CA GLY A 33 -9.19 21.83 -14.34
C GLY A 33 -9.38 21.19 -12.96
N GLY A 34 -9.47 21.99 -11.89
CA GLY A 34 -9.72 21.55 -10.53
C GLY A 34 -11.19 21.26 -10.24
N GLY A 35 -11.44 20.35 -9.30
CA GLY A 35 -12.76 20.07 -8.73
C GLY A 35 -12.95 18.61 -8.34
N GLN A 36 -13.91 18.33 -7.45
CA GLN A 36 -14.20 16.97 -7.01
C GLN A 36 -14.74 16.13 -8.18
N PRO A 37 -14.13 14.99 -8.52
CA PRO A 37 -14.70 14.10 -9.53
C PRO A 37 -16.05 13.53 -9.06
N GLY A 38 -16.85 13.03 -10.00
CA GLY A 38 -18.21 12.53 -9.70
C GLY A 38 -18.23 11.35 -8.72
N LYS A 39 -19.41 11.00 -8.17
CA LYS A 39 -19.59 9.93 -7.16
C LYS A 39 -18.92 8.60 -7.54
N GLN A 40 -18.92 8.24 -8.83
CA GLN A 40 -18.26 7.03 -9.35
C GLN A 40 -16.76 7.00 -9.01
N HIS A 41 -16.06 8.13 -9.10
CA HIS A 41 -14.64 8.23 -8.82
C HIS A 41 -14.33 8.03 -7.32
N SER A 42 -15.20 8.53 -6.43
CA SER A 42 -15.05 8.29 -4.98
C SER A 42 -15.25 6.82 -4.62
N SER A 43 -16.23 6.14 -5.24
CA SER A 43 -16.43 4.70 -5.06
C SER A 43 -15.24 3.87 -5.58
N LEU A 44 -14.68 4.23 -6.73
CA LEU A 44 -13.50 3.56 -7.28
C LEU A 44 -12.27 3.75 -6.39
N ASN A 45 -12.04 4.94 -5.83
CA ASN A 45 -10.96 5.17 -4.87
C ASN A 45 -11.09 4.26 -3.64
N ARG A 46 -12.31 4.09 -3.11
CA ARG A 46 -12.57 3.15 -2.01
C ARG A 46 -12.29 1.71 -2.41
N ALA A 47 -12.68 1.32 -3.63
CA ALA A 47 -12.39 -0.01 -4.16
C ALA A 47 -10.87 -0.28 -4.23
N VAL A 48 -10.07 0.69 -4.68
CA VAL A 48 -8.60 0.57 -4.69
C VAL A 48 -8.04 0.39 -3.28
N VAL A 49 -8.47 1.19 -2.31
CA VAL A 49 -8.01 1.07 -0.92
C VAL A 49 -8.37 -0.31 -0.34
N VAL A 50 -9.57 -0.83 -0.64
CA VAL A 50 -9.99 -2.18 -0.21
C VAL A 50 -9.18 -3.27 -0.91
N ALA A 51 -8.92 -3.14 -2.20
CA ALA A 51 -8.15 -4.10 -2.98
C ALA A 51 -6.68 -4.14 -2.55
N ALA A 52 -6.07 -2.99 -2.27
CA ALA A 52 -4.66 -2.90 -1.87
C ALA A 52 -4.34 -3.73 -0.62
N VAL A 53 -5.19 -3.74 0.40
CA VAL A 53 -4.94 -4.59 1.58
C VAL A 53 -5.21 -6.07 1.31
N GLY A 54 -6.15 -6.41 0.41
CA GLY A 54 -6.29 -7.80 -0.04
C GLY A 54 -5.02 -8.29 -0.72
N ALA A 55 -4.39 -7.44 -1.54
CA ALA A 55 -3.09 -7.72 -2.14
C ALA A 55 -1.95 -7.77 -1.09
N LEU A 56 -2.02 -6.99 -0.01
CA LEU A 56 -1.09 -7.09 1.13
C LEU A 56 -1.17 -8.46 1.81
N GLU A 57 -2.39 -8.92 2.09
CA GLU A 57 -2.64 -10.24 2.69
C GLU A 57 -2.06 -11.36 1.81
N ALA A 58 -2.45 -11.39 0.53
CA ALA A 58 -1.97 -12.37 -0.43
C ALA A 58 -0.44 -12.32 -0.62
N PHE A 59 0.16 -11.14 -0.63
CA PHE A 59 1.62 -11.00 -0.73
C PHE A 59 2.34 -11.64 0.46
N ASN A 60 1.87 -11.40 1.68
CA ASN A 60 2.53 -11.93 2.88
C ASN A 60 2.44 -13.46 2.95
N GLU A 61 1.32 -14.03 2.48
CA GLU A 61 1.20 -15.47 2.30
C GLU A 61 2.20 -15.99 1.27
N ASP A 62 2.18 -15.44 0.05
CA ASP A 62 3.08 -15.82 -1.03
C ASP A 62 4.54 -15.77 -0.57
N LEU A 63 4.94 -14.67 0.09
CA LEU A 63 6.31 -14.46 0.55
C LEU A 63 6.70 -15.47 1.63
N ALA A 64 5.85 -15.68 2.63
CA ALA A 64 6.14 -16.63 3.70
C ALA A 64 6.23 -18.07 3.17
N LEU A 65 5.32 -18.49 2.30
CA LEU A 65 5.37 -19.81 1.66
C LEU A 65 6.61 -19.97 0.76
N THR A 66 7.01 -18.91 0.04
CA THR A 66 8.19 -18.94 -0.83
C THR A 66 9.49 -18.97 -0.03
N ALA A 67 9.56 -18.26 1.09
CA ALA A 67 10.75 -18.16 1.93
C ALA A 67 10.91 -19.37 2.87
N GLN A 68 9.82 -20.05 3.23
CA GLN A 68 9.85 -21.17 4.17
C GLN A 68 10.85 -22.29 3.78
N PRO A 69 10.91 -22.78 2.53
CA PRO A 69 11.90 -23.79 2.15
C PRO A 69 13.36 -23.32 2.25
N LEU A 70 13.59 -22.01 2.36
CA LEU A 70 14.91 -21.41 2.47
C LEU A 70 15.38 -21.26 3.92
N ASP A 71 14.49 -21.45 4.90
CA ASP A 71 14.83 -21.39 6.33
C ASP A 71 14.74 -22.81 6.95
N PRO A 72 15.87 -23.42 7.34
CA PRO A 72 15.87 -24.73 7.99
C PRO A 72 15.19 -24.73 9.37
N GLN A 73 14.92 -23.56 9.97
CA GLN A 73 14.23 -23.41 11.25
C GLN A 73 12.74 -23.10 11.11
N ALA A 74 12.24 -22.89 9.88
CA ALA A 74 10.83 -22.59 9.67
C ALA A 74 9.95 -23.81 9.98
N THR A 75 9.16 -23.67 11.04
CA THR A 75 8.24 -24.71 11.54
C THR A 75 6.81 -24.16 11.61
N PRO A 76 6.17 -23.86 10.46
CA PRO A 76 4.85 -23.27 10.47
C PRO A 76 3.80 -24.26 10.95
N PRO A 77 2.83 -23.83 11.76
CA PRO A 77 1.65 -24.63 12.08
C PRO A 77 0.82 -24.88 10.81
N ALA A 78 0.31 -26.10 10.64
CA ALA A 78 -0.43 -26.53 9.44
C ALA A 78 -1.68 -25.68 9.10
N SER A 79 -2.21 -24.92 10.06
CA SER A 79 -3.44 -24.12 9.91
C SER A 79 -3.20 -22.61 9.76
N TRP A 80 -1.95 -22.15 9.63
CA TRP A 80 -1.65 -20.71 9.70
C TRP A 80 -2.03 -19.92 8.43
N TYR A 81 -1.95 -20.58 7.27
CA TYR A 81 -2.10 -19.97 5.93
C TYR A 81 -3.48 -20.14 5.29
N GLN A 82 -4.49 -20.61 6.02
CA GLN A 82 -5.83 -20.67 5.42
C GLN A 82 -6.41 -19.25 5.33
N ILE A 83 -6.14 -18.54 4.22
CA ILE A 83 -6.88 -17.33 3.80
C ILE A 83 -8.39 -17.66 3.78
N ASP A 84 -8.71 -18.87 3.32
CA ASP A 84 -10.06 -19.42 3.24
C ASP A 84 -10.42 -20.21 4.50
N GLY A 85 -11.20 -19.60 5.40
CA GLY A 85 -11.78 -20.29 6.57
C GLY A 85 -11.77 -19.45 7.86
N LYS A 86 -12.59 -19.81 8.86
CA LYS A 86 -12.78 -19.00 10.08
C LYS A 86 -11.56 -18.92 11.03
N ASN A 87 -10.46 -19.60 10.72
CA ASN A 87 -9.34 -19.84 11.64
C ASN A 87 -7.97 -19.33 11.12
N GLY A 88 -7.94 -18.65 9.96
CA GLY A 88 -6.70 -18.11 9.39
C GLY A 88 -6.17 -16.94 10.20
N MET A 89 -4.91 -17.00 10.62
CA MET A 89 -4.30 -15.94 11.44
C MET A 89 -3.96 -14.66 10.65
N VAL A 90 -3.97 -14.73 9.31
CA VAL A 90 -3.55 -13.65 8.39
C VAL A 90 -4.74 -12.83 7.86
N GLN A 91 -5.99 -13.20 8.19
CA GLN A 91 -7.25 -12.57 7.71
C GLN A 91 -7.37 -11.06 7.94
N THR A 92 -6.50 -10.48 8.75
CA THR A 92 -6.34 -9.03 8.87
C THR A 92 -4.85 -8.74 8.96
N PRO A 93 -4.21 -8.23 7.89
CA PRO A 93 -2.77 -8.00 7.84
C PRO A 93 -2.38 -6.75 8.65
N SER A 94 -2.76 -6.71 9.94
CA SER A 94 -2.30 -5.70 10.88
C SER A 94 -0.80 -5.87 11.13
N PRO A 95 -0.06 -4.79 11.45
CA PRO A 95 1.36 -4.88 11.80
C PRO A 95 1.67 -5.95 12.84
N TYR A 96 0.81 -6.10 13.86
CA TYR A 96 0.96 -7.11 14.89
C TYR A 96 0.88 -8.54 14.32
N ASN A 97 -0.11 -8.81 13.47
CA ASN A 97 -0.27 -10.13 12.84
C ASN A 97 0.88 -10.44 11.87
N LEU A 98 1.31 -9.44 11.09
CA LEU A 98 2.44 -9.57 10.18
C LEU A 98 3.74 -9.84 10.95
N ARG A 99 4.01 -9.06 12.01
CA ARG A 99 5.14 -9.32 12.91
C ARG A 99 5.10 -10.73 13.48
N LYS A 100 3.93 -11.17 13.97
CA LYS A 100 3.74 -12.52 14.52
C LYS A 100 4.01 -13.60 13.47
N LEU A 101 3.57 -13.43 12.22
CA LEU A 101 3.85 -14.32 11.10
C LEU A 101 5.36 -14.49 10.88
N TYR A 102 6.07 -13.40 10.57
CA TYR A 102 7.50 -13.44 10.26
C TYR A 102 8.37 -13.84 11.46
N TRP A 103 7.98 -13.44 12.67
CA TRP A 103 8.69 -13.86 13.87
C TRP A 103 8.56 -15.35 14.15
N THR A 104 7.39 -15.93 13.84
CA THR A 104 7.13 -17.35 14.06
C THR A 104 7.95 -18.20 13.10
N PHE A 105 8.03 -17.82 11.82
CA PHE A 105 8.69 -18.65 10.80
C PHE A 105 10.18 -18.37 10.67
N PHE A 106 10.59 -17.11 10.77
CA PHE A 106 11.95 -16.69 10.41
C PHE A 106 12.72 -16.00 11.55
N ARG A 107 12.09 -15.89 12.74
CA ARG A 107 12.63 -15.09 13.86
C ARG A 107 13.04 -13.70 13.38
N TYR A 108 12.15 -13.10 12.60
CA TYR A 108 12.34 -11.85 11.89
C TYR A 108 11.22 -10.90 12.26
N ASP A 109 11.58 -9.65 12.55
CA ASP A 109 10.63 -8.58 12.80
C ASP A 109 10.72 -7.57 11.63
N PRO A 110 9.78 -7.60 10.67
CA PRO A 110 9.85 -6.72 9.50
C PRO A 110 9.56 -5.26 9.82
N THR A 111 9.04 -4.96 11.02
CA THR A 111 8.62 -3.59 11.37
C THR A 111 9.79 -2.61 11.42
N SER A 112 11.02 -3.09 11.62
CA SER A 112 12.24 -2.27 11.58
C SER A 112 12.60 -1.79 10.19
N ASP A 113 12.11 -2.48 9.16
CA ASP A 113 12.53 -2.25 7.77
C ASP A 113 11.58 -1.30 7.06
N TRP A 114 10.50 -0.90 7.73
CA TRP A 114 9.43 -0.11 7.16
C TRP A 114 9.71 1.39 7.25
N ASP A 115 9.81 2.00 6.08
CA ASP A 115 9.87 3.44 5.88
C ASP A 115 8.96 3.81 4.71
N TRP A 116 7.89 4.55 5.01
CA TRP A 116 6.86 4.93 4.05
C TRP A 116 7.05 6.36 3.61
N ALA A 117 7.11 6.60 2.30
CA ALA A 117 6.89 7.90 1.71
C ALA A 117 5.49 7.96 1.08
N VAL A 118 4.67 8.93 1.49
CA VAL A 118 3.28 9.07 1.02
C VAL A 118 2.95 10.50 0.61
N GLU A 119 2.09 10.67 -0.39
CA GLU A 119 1.60 11.99 -0.80
C GLU A 119 0.58 12.54 0.20
N VAL A 120 0.76 13.79 0.64
CA VAL A 120 -0.15 14.44 1.59
C VAL A 120 -0.66 15.77 1.05
N ALA A 121 -1.96 16.05 1.26
CA ALA A 121 -2.52 17.38 1.04
C ALA A 121 -2.33 18.25 2.30
N PRO A 122 -2.01 19.56 2.16
CA PRO A 122 -1.89 20.48 3.29
C PRO A 122 -3.09 20.45 4.24
N SER A 123 -4.29 20.26 3.70
CA SER A 123 -5.53 20.23 4.49
C SER A 123 -5.55 19.09 5.51
N GLU A 124 -4.84 18.00 5.26
CA GLU A 124 -4.70 16.87 6.18
C GLU A 124 -3.71 17.17 7.33
N LEU A 125 -2.88 18.21 7.15
CA LEU A 125 -1.97 18.74 8.16
C LEU A 125 -2.56 20.00 8.86
N GLY A 126 -3.84 20.28 8.63
CA GLY A 126 -4.53 21.44 9.21
C GLY A 126 -4.24 22.77 8.51
N GLN A 127 -3.71 22.75 7.28
CA GLN A 127 -3.31 23.97 6.55
C GLN A 127 -3.95 24.06 5.16
N GLY A 128 -4.35 25.26 4.73
CA GLY A 128 -4.49 25.62 3.32
C GLY A 128 -5.23 24.65 2.38
N SER A 129 -4.53 24.22 1.34
CA SER A 129 -5.07 23.64 0.10
C SER A 129 -5.36 22.13 0.20
N THR A 130 -6.27 21.62 -0.63
CA THR A 130 -6.44 20.17 -0.87
C THR A 130 -5.51 19.64 -1.96
N TRP A 131 -4.64 20.50 -2.53
CA TRP A 131 -3.66 20.13 -3.55
C TRP A 131 -2.41 19.57 -2.91
N ARG A 132 -1.89 18.48 -3.47
CA ARG A 132 -0.72 17.71 -3.01
C ARG A 132 0.51 18.62 -2.94
N VAL A 133 1.23 18.64 -1.82
CA VAL A 133 2.41 19.51 -1.65
C VAL A 133 3.73 18.76 -1.42
N GLY A 134 3.72 17.46 -1.17
CA GLY A 134 4.96 16.70 -1.03
C GLY A 134 4.79 15.30 -0.46
N ALA A 135 5.91 14.59 -0.37
CA ALA A 135 6.01 13.31 0.32
C ALA A 135 6.19 13.54 1.83
N THR A 136 5.34 12.92 2.65
CA THR A 136 5.53 12.78 4.09
C THR A 136 6.12 11.40 4.36
N THR A 137 7.10 11.34 5.24
CA THR A 137 7.75 10.07 5.63
C THR A 137 7.27 9.57 6.97
N TYR A 138 7.05 8.26 7.09
CA TYR A 138 6.71 7.58 8.34
C TYR A 138 7.70 6.44 8.57
N GLN A 139 8.34 6.41 9.74
CA GLN A 139 9.42 5.47 10.07
C GLN A 139 9.17 4.75 11.39
N GLY A 140 9.74 3.56 11.55
CA GLY A 140 9.72 2.81 12.81
C GLY A 140 8.31 2.63 13.39
N PRO A 141 8.05 3.05 14.65
CA PRO A 141 6.72 2.93 15.26
C PRO A 141 5.61 3.67 14.47
N ASP A 142 5.93 4.78 13.81
CA ASP A 142 4.97 5.56 13.03
C ASP A 142 4.62 4.85 11.71
N ALA A 143 5.59 4.18 11.09
CA ALA A 143 5.33 3.36 9.89
C ALA A 143 4.35 2.22 10.22
N SER A 144 4.57 1.53 11.34
CA SER A 144 3.65 0.49 11.81
C SER A 144 2.26 1.05 12.10
N SER A 145 2.18 2.17 12.82
CA SER A 145 0.91 2.78 13.18
C SER A 145 0.14 3.33 11.97
N PHE A 146 0.86 3.85 10.96
CA PHE A 146 0.29 4.23 9.68
C PHE A 146 -0.34 3.02 8.96
N LEU A 147 0.38 1.90 8.88
CA LEU A 147 -0.11 0.69 8.22
C LEU A 147 -1.36 0.13 8.93
N ASP A 148 -1.35 0.09 10.27
CA ASP A 148 -2.51 -0.30 11.08
C ASP A 148 -3.73 0.61 10.82
N ALA A 149 -3.51 1.92 10.80
CA ALA A 149 -4.53 2.91 10.49
C ALA A 149 -5.13 2.70 9.08
N MET A 150 -4.28 2.45 8.08
CA MET A 150 -4.71 2.18 6.70
C MET A 150 -5.57 0.90 6.61
N VAL A 151 -5.17 -0.18 7.29
CA VAL A 151 -5.93 -1.44 7.35
C VAL A 151 -7.28 -1.24 8.03
N LYS A 152 -7.34 -0.48 9.14
CA LYS A 152 -8.60 -0.18 9.85
C LYS A 152 -9.60 0.59 9.01
N VAL A 153 -9.14 1.62 8.29
CA VAL A 153 -9.99 2.40 7.37
C VAL A 153 -10.62 1.50 6.31
N ARG A 154 -9.85 0.55 5.74
CA ARG A 154 -10.41 -0.44 4.83
C ARG A 154 -11.48 -1.29 5.49
N HIS A 155 -11.18 -1.90 6.64
CA HIS A 155 -12.11 -2.83 7.27
C HIS A 155 -13.45 -2.15 7.52
N GLY A 156 -13.42 -0.90 7.98
CA GLY A 156 -14.64 -0.14 8.12
C GLY A 156 -15.38 0.09 6.79
N PHE A 157 -14.68 0.30 5.66
CA PHE A 157 -15.35 0.44 4.35
C PHE A 157 -15.94 -0.89 3.86
N ALA A 158 -15.21 -2.00 4.04
CA ALA A 158 -15.65 -3.33 3.65
C ALA A 158 -16.91 -3.78 4.41
N HIS A 159 -17.01 -3.41 5.70
CA HIS A 159 -18.16 -3.75 6.55
C HIS A 159 -19.26 -2.68 6.59
N GLN A 160 -19.14 -1.60 5.81
CA GLN A 160 -20.06 -0.45 5.82
C GLN A 160 -20.22 0.19 7.22
N ASP A 161 -19.16 0.17 8.03
CA ASP A 161 -19.18 0.76 9.36
C ASP A 161 -19.45 2.27 9.28
N LYS A 162 -20.59 2.68 9.82
CA LYS A 162 -21.08 4.06 9.78
C LYS A 162 -20.28 5.02 10.67
N ALA A 163 -19.45 4.48 11.57
CA ALA A 163 -18.71 5.23 12.59
C ALA A 163 -17.22 4.86 12.58
N GLN A 164 -16.52 5.20 11.50
CA GLN A 164 -15.06 5.12 11.50
C GLN A 164 -14.48 6.38 12.16
N LYS A 165 -13.70 6.21 13.23
CA LYS A 165 -12.86 7.30 13.73
C LYS A 165 -11.77 7.58 12.69
N PRO A 166 -11.53 8.86 12.35
CA PRO A 166 -10.45 9.20 11.44
C PRO A 166 -9.09 8.77 12.03
N PRO A 167 -8.19 8.25 11.20
CA PRO A 167 -6.83 7.97 11.63
C PRO A 167 -6.09 9.27 11.94
N ALA A 168 -5.12 9.22 12.86
CA ALA A 168 -4.27 10.37 13.20
C ALA A 168 -3.19 10.66 12.15
N TYR A 169 -3.11 9.86 11.10
CA TYR A 169 -2.06 9.88 10.09
C TYR A 169 -2.59 10.48 8.79
N ALA A 170 -1.87 11.48 8.26
CA ALA A 170 -2.14 12.08 6.98
C ALA A 170 -1.77 11.13 5.82
N GLY A 171 -2.37 11.32 4.65
CA GLY A 171 -2.16 10.50 3.46
C GLY A 171 -3.09 9.29 3.37
N ILE A 172 -3.92 9.03 4.37
CA ILE A 172 -4.87 7.89 4.38
C ILE A 172 -6.28 8.34 3.99
N VAL A 173 -6.78 9.40 4.62
CA VAL A 173 -8.13 9.94 4.39
C VAL A 173 -8.17 11.44 4.67
N THR A 174 -9.19 12.12 4.15
CA THR A 174 -9.52 13.49 4.56
C THR A 174 -10.83 13.50 5.34
N LEU A 175 -10.91 14.33 6.37
CA LEU A 175 -12.15 14.61 7.07
C LEU A 175 -12.93 15.73 6.38
N THR A 176 -14.20 15.49 6.08
CA THR A 176 -15.11 16.57 5.67
C THR A 176 -15.41 17.48 6.87
N PRO A 177 -15.87 18.73 6.64
CA PRO A 177 -16.32 19.61 7.73
C PRO A 177 -17.41 18.99 8.62
N THR A 178 -18.17 18.03 8.08
CA THR A 178 -19.21 17.26 8.78
C THR A 178 -18.69 16.01 9.49
N GLY A 179 -17.37 15.82 9.57
CA GLY A 179 -16.73 14.69 10.25
C GLY A 179 -16.79 13.36 9.49
N ARG A 180 -17.13 13.38 8.19
CA ARG A 180 -17.16 12.16 7.37
C ARG A 180 -15.80 11.90 6.74
N ILE A 181 -15.48 10.63 6.53
CA ILE A 181 -14.27 10.19 5.85
C ILE A 181 -14.42 10.31 4.33
N ALA A 182 -13.45 10.96 3.68
CA ALA A 182 -13.33 11.10 2.24
C ALA A 182 -12.02 10.46 1.72
N ILE A 183 -12.14 9.67 0.64
CA ILE A 183 -11.01 9.07 -0.07
C ILE A 183 -10.81 9.77 -1.41
N HIS A 184 -9.69 10.47 -1.53
CA HIS A 184 -9.24 11.13 -2.75
C HIS A 184 -8.25 10.26 -3.52
N SER A 185 -7.90 10.69 -4.73
CA SER A 185 -7.05 9.89 -5.62
C SER A 185 -5.66 9.63 -5.05
N HIS A 186 -5.08 10.59 -4.32
CA HIS A 186 -3.76 10.41 -3.70
C HIS A 186 -3.79 9.40 -2.55
N HIS A 187 -4.87 9.29 -1.78
CA HIS A 187 -5.01 8.23 -0.79
C HIS A 187 -5.03 6.83 -1.45
N ALA A 188 -5.71 6.70 -2.59
CA ALA A 188 -5.71 5.45 -3.36
C ALA A 188 -4.31 5.15 -3.93
N THR A 189 -3.61 6.17 -4.43
CA THR A 189 -2.19 6.05 -4.83
C THR A 189 -1.31 5.62 -3.67
N ASN A 190 -1.44 6.24 -2.50
CA ASN A 190 -0.68 5.92 -1.30
C ASN A 190 -0.92 4.48 -0.86
N ALA A 191 -2.16 3.99 -0.90
CA ALA A 191 -2.46 2.60 -0.55
C ALA A 191 -1.71 1.59 -1.44
N LEU A 192 -1.60 1.87 -2.74
CA LEU A 192 -0.83 1.05 -3.68
C LEU A 192 0.68 1.22 -3.48
N SER A 193 1.15 2.47 -3.33
CA SER A 193 2.56 2.77 -3.14
C SER A 193 3.10 2.15 -1.85
N VAL A 194 2.38 2.28 -0.73
CA VAL A 194 2.77 1.68 0.56
C VAL A 194 2.81 0.16 0.48
N LEU A 195 1.90 -0.48 -0.26
CA LEU A 195 1.97 -1.92 -0.51
C LEU A 195 3.26 -2.30 -1.28
N LEU A 196 3.63 -1.54 -2.32
CA LEU A 196 4.87 -1.80 -3.05
C LEU A 196 6.12 -1.56 -2.21
N GLN A 197 6.12 -0.47 -1.43
CA GLN A 197 7.19 -0.16 -0.49
C GLN A 197 7.33 -1.29 0.53
N PHE A 198 6.21 -1.74 1.11
CA PHE A 198 6.14 -2.89 2.01
C PHE A 198 6.73 -4.14 1.36
N ALA A 199 6.35 -4.44 0.13
CA ALA A 199 6.80 -5.64 -0.55
C ALA A 199 8.32 -5.64 -0.79
N VAL A 200 8.86 -4.53 -1.29
CA VAL A 200 10.30 -4.37 -1.52
C VAL A 200 11.09 -4.45 -0.22
N LEU A 201 10.68 -3.69 0.80
CA LEU A 201 11.40 -3.58 2.07
C LEU A 201 11.36 -4.90 2.85
N THR A 202 10.18 -5.51 2.97
CA THR A 202 10.00 -6.80 3.68
C THR A 202 10.71 -7.94 2.96
N THR A 203 10.67 -7.99 1.62
CA THR A 203 11.38 -9.03 0.85
C THR A 203 12.89 -8.88 1.01
N SER A 204 13.40 -7.65 0.97
CA SER A 204 14.84 -7.38 1.11
C SER A 204 15.33 -7.71 2.51
N GLY A 205 14.63 -7.23 3.55
CA GLY A 205 14.99 -7.51 4.94
C GLY A 205 14.89 -8.99 5.30
N LEU A 206 13.89 -9.71 4.78
CA LEU A 206 13.79 -11.16 4.97
C LEU A 206 14.93 -11.90 4.27
N ALA A 207 15.30 -11.51 3.05
CA ALA A 207 16.42 -12.14 2.35
C ALA A 207 17.76 -11.91 3.07
N ASP A 208 17.99 -10.70 3.61
CA ASP A 208 19.15 -10.40 4.44
C ASP A 208 19.15 -11.27 5.71
N ARG A 209 18.00 -11.37 6.38
CA ARG A 209 17.83 -12.20 7.59
C ARG A 209 18.12 -13.68 7.35
N LEU A 210 17.74 -14.19 6.17
CA LEU A 210 17.95 -15.56 5.73
C LEU A 210 19.32 -15.77 5.04
N SER A 211 20.12 -14.71 4.90
CA SER A 211 21.42 -14.74 4.23
C SER A 211 21.35 -15.31 2.80
N ILE A 212 20.29 -14.96 2.07
CA ILE A 212 20.11 -15.38 0.67
C ILE A 212 21.21 -14.74 -0.19
N THR A 213 21.91 -15.57 -0.96
CA THR A 213 22.96 -15.09 -1.87
C THR A 213 22.38 -14.72 -3.24
N GLY A 214 22.99 -13.72 -3.88
CA GLY A 214 22.57 -13.25 -5.20
C GLY A 214 21.99 -11.84 -5.16
N GLN A 215 21.26 -11.49 -6.21
CA GLN A 215 20.70 -10.16 -6.39
C GLN A 215 19.26 -10.29 -6.87
N PHE A 216 18.34 -9.53 -6.27
CA PHE A 216 16.98 -9.40 -6.79
C PHE A 216 17.01 -8.82 -8.21
N ARG A 217 16.02 -9.17 -9.02
CA ARG A 217 15.90 -8.71 -10.41
C ARG A 217 14.58 -8.02 -10.62
N TRP A 218 14.62 -6.84 -11.22
CA TRP A 218 13.45 -6.17 -11.74
C TRP A 218 12.87 -6.97 -12.91
N SER A 219 11.62 -7.44 -12.75
CA SER A 219 10.96 -8.28 -13.74
C SER A 219 10.21 -7.46 -14.78
N THR A 220 10.01 -8.01 -15.97
CA THR A 220 9.18 -7.39 -17.02
C THR A 220 7.74 -7.19 -16.57
N LYS A 221 7.22 -8.05 -15.69
CA LYS A 221 5.89 -7.90 -15.12
C LYS A 221 5.77 -6.68 -14.18
N MET A 222 6.81 -6.35 -13.42
CA MET A 222 6.84 -5.13 -12.58
C MET A 222 6.82 -3.86 -13.44
N ALA A 223 7.58 -3.86 -14.54
CA ALA A 223 7.56 -2.79 -15.53
C ALA A 223 6.18 -2.64 -16.19
N ALA A 224 5.57 -3.76 -16.62
CA ALA A 224 4.22 -3.76 -17.19
C ALA A 224 3.15 -3.24 -16.21
N ALA A 225 3.33 -3.49 -14.92
CA ALA A 225 2.46 -2.99 -13.85
C ALA A 225 2.81 -1.56 -13.40
N ASN A 226 3.75 -0.87 -14.07
CA ASN A 226 4.15 0.51 -13.80
C ASN A 226 4.52 0.79 -12.33
N TRP A 227 5.21 -0.15 -11.69
CA TRP A 227 5.67 0.01 -10.30
C TRP A 227 6.60 1.20 -10.13
N GLU A 228 7.30 1.58 -11.20
CA GLU A 228 8.26 2.69 -11.24
C GLU A 228 7.62 3.98 -10.75
N ARG A 229 6.42 4.29 -11.26
CA ARG A 229 5.66 5.48 -10.86
C ARG A 229 5.33 5.50 -9.37
N LEU A 230 5.02 4.35 -8.79
CA LEU A 230 4.56 4.22 -7.40
C LEU A 230 5.71 4.11 -6.40
N LEU A 231 6.90 3.72 -6.85
CA LEU A 231 8.12 3.65 -6.04
C LEU A 231 9.01 4.88 -6.17
N LYS A 232 8.72 5.77 -7.13
CA LYS A 232 9.51 6.96 -7.39
C LYS A 232 9.66 7.83 -6.13
N ASN A 233 10.89 8.27 -5.86
CA ASN A 233 11.22 9.09 -4.68
C ASN A 233 10.85 8.45 -3.32
N THR A 234 10.77 7.12 -3.24
CA THR A 234 10.53 6.39 -1.98
C THR A 234 11.81 5.70 -1.50
N PRO A 235 11.95 5.41 -0.18
CA PRO A 235 13.06 4.61 0.34
C PRO A 235 13.19 3.24 -0.34
N ALA A 236 12.05 2.58 -0.60
CA ALA A 236 12.00 1.32 -1.32
C ALA A 236 12.44 1.44 -2.79
N GLY A 237 12.07 2.54 -3.47
CA GLY A 237 12.55 2.85 -4.81
C GLY A 237 14.05 3.04 -4.86
N ALA A 238 14.60 3.81 -3.92
CA ALA A 238 16.04 4.04 -3.79
C ALA A 238 16.81 2.72 -3.52
N LEU A 239 16.28 1.86 -2.64
CA LEU A 239 16.82 0.53 -2.40
C LEU A 239 16.85 -0.28 -3.70
N THR A 240 15.72 -0.35 -4.40
CA THR A 240 15.57 -1.12 -5.64
C THR A 240 16.53 -0.63 -6.73
N ALA A 241 16.59 0.68 -6.98
CA ALA A 241 17.49 1.27 -7.98
C ALA A 241 18.96 1.00 -7.68
N LYS A 242 19.33 0.93 -6.39
CA LYS A 242 20.71 0.67 -5.94
C LYS A 242 21.08 -0.80 -6.00
N SER A 243 20.21 -1.69 -5.54
CA SER A 243 20.59 -3.06 -5.22
C SER A 243 19.96 -4.13 -6.12
N TRP A 244 18.97 -3.81 -6.96
CA TRP A 244 18.32 -4.80 -7.83
C TRP A 244 18.88 -4.75 -9.27
N LYS A 245 19.07 -5.91 -9.86
CA LYS A 245 19.52 -6.05 -11.25
C LYS A 245 18.40 -5.60 -12.21
N ASN A 246 18.78 -4.82 -13.21
CA ASN A 246 17.88 -4.24 -14.23
C ASN A 246 16.81 -3.30 -13.67
N ALA A 247 16.99 -2.79 -12.45
CA ALA A 247 16.08 -1.78 -11.92
C ALA A 247 16.18 -0.48 -12.76
N PRO A 248 15.05 0.19 -13.01
CA PRO A 248 15.02 1.51 -13.63
C PRO A 248 15.53 2.57 -12.64
N GLN A 249 15.70 3.80 -13.11
CA GLN A 249 15.95 4.94 -12.23
C GLN A 249 14.64 5.34 -11.54
N LEU A 250 14.62 5.25 -10.21
CA LEU A 250 13.45 5.45 -9.33
C LEU A 250 13.67 6.62 -8.36
#